data_AF-A0A6N7EXT0-F1
#
_entry.id   AF-A0A6N7EXT0-F1
#
_cell.length_a   1.000
_cell.length_b   1.000
_cell.length_c   1.000
_cell.angle_alpha   90.00
_cell.angle_beta   90.00
_cell.angle_gamma   90.00
#
_symmetry.space_group_name_H-M   'P 1'
#
loop_
_entity.id
_entity.type
_entity.pdbx_description
1 polymer ?
#
loop_
_entity_poly.entity_id
_entity_poly.type
_entity_poly.pdbx_seq_one_letter_code
_entity_poly.pdbx_strand_id
1 'polypeptide(L)'
;MAKKTMEKSISAFPIKAIFPIKAIFVALVLLGNTAWADATKPLNDPANQSTKQSTKQSTKQSTKQSANQSPNLTTPDADPFPHPGFSVDPDATIPAHPGEAGKLTLEGIDSDGDGIRDDLELAIYERLPGDKLRNLRYAMYQDAAMLQETIMARHSNDTTRLDATEGLMDAAIQCLFDRVDEAVANGWLDEDIMPHHLGAWSQALLINTPERAEVYSHFNMYRSGQVLSFKDVAQPCLYIEFMEEN
;
A
#
# COMPACT_ATOMS: atom_id res chain seq x y z
N MET A 1 15.76 -40.12 -44.84
CA MET A 1 16.83 -40.09 -43.82
C MET A 1 16.19 -39.82 -42.46
N ALA A 2 16.73 -40.45 -41.42
CA ALA A 2 15.99 -41.02 -40.28
C ALA A 2 15.37 -40.03 -39.28
N LYS A 3 14.12 -40.32 -38.86
CA LYS A 3 13.48 -39.79 -37.64
C LYS A 3 14.03 -40.55 -36.43
N LYS A 4 14.64 -39.84 -35.49
CA LYS A 4 15.20 -40.40 -34.25
C LYS A 4 14.18 -40.20 -33.13
N THR A 5 13.49 -41.27 -32.76
CA THR A 5 12.54 -41.33 -31.64
C THR A 5 13.34 -41.40 -30.33
N MET A 6 13.09 -40.49 -29.39
CA MET A 6 13.60 -40.60 -28.01
C MET A 6 12.54 -41.29 -27.14
N GLU A 7 12.81 -42.52 -26.74
CA GLU A 7 12.10 -43.20 -25.66
C GLU A 7 12.69 -42.75 -24.32
N LYS A 8 11.85 -42.16 -23.46
CA LYS A 8 12.20 -41.78 -22.09
C LYS A 8 11.77 -42.93 -21.17
N SER A 9 12.76 -43.67 -20.66
CA SER A 9 12.58 -44.74 -19.67
C SER A 9 12.25 -44.13 -18.30
N ILE A 10 11.04 -44.39 -17.80
CA ILE A 10 10.63 -44.05 -16.43
C ILE A 10 10.93 -45.28 -15.57
N SER A 11 11.91 -45.17 -14.69
CA SER A 11 12.22 -46.20 -13.70
C SER A 11 11.26 -46.10 -12.51
N ALA A 12 10.68 -47.25 -12.16
CA ALA A 12 9.72 -47.40 -11.08
C ALA A 12 10.41 -47.33 -9.70
N PHE A 13 9.89 -46.46 -8.83
CA PHE A 13 10.24 -46.46 -7.40
C PHE A 13 9.40 -47.50 -6.65
N PRO A 14 9.99 -48.37 -5.82
CA PRO A 14 9.22 -49.29 -4.99
C PRO A 14 8.68 -48.57 -3.75
N ILE A 15 7.35 -48.40 -3.70
CA ILE A 15 6.62 -48.03 -2.49
C ILE A 15 6.62 -49.24 -1.56
N LYS A 16 7.31 -49.14 -0.42
CA LYS A 16 7.23 -50.13 0.67
C LYS A 16 6.64 -49.50 1.93
N ALA A 17 5.77 -50.32 2.56
CA ALA A 17 5.39 -50.36 3.96
C ALA A 17 4.22 -49.44 4.42
N ILE A 18 3.04 -50.06 4.32
CA ILE A 18 1.88 -49.85 5.17
C ILE A 18 2.21 -50.31 6.60
N PHE A 19 1.97 -49.46 7.61
CA PHE A 19 1.89 -49.86 9.02
C PHE A 19 0.50 -49.54 9.57
N PRO A 20 -0.22 -50.52 10.16
CA PRO A 20 -1.45 -50.26 10.90
C PRO A 20 -1.26 -50.53 12.40
N ILE A 21 -1.35 -49.51 13.26
CA ILE A 21 -1.58 -49.67 14.71
C ILE A 21 -2.47 -48.50 15.15
N LYS A 22 -3.80 -48.63 15.10
CA LYS A 22 -4.67 -49.01 16.23
C LYS A 22 -4.37 -48.29 17.56
N ALA A 23 -5.33 -47.43 17.92
CA ALA A 23 -5.85 -47.21 19.28
C ALA A 23 -4.91 -46.60 20.33
N ILE A 24 -5.06 -45.29 20.56
CA ILE A 24 -4.95 -44.71 21.90
C ILE A 24 -6.33 -44.20 22.28
N PHE A 25 -6.92 -44.91 23.24
CA PHE A 25 -8.16 -44.58 23.92
C PHE A 25 -7.94 -43.42 24.90
N VAL A 26 -8.86 -42.45 24.85
CA VAL A 26 -9.59 -41.87 26.01
C VAL A 26 -8.80 -41.71 27.32
N ALA A 27 -8.48 -40.45 27.65
CA ALA A 27 -8.92 -39.78 28.89
C ALA A 27 -8.13 -38.48 29.11
N LEU A 28 -8.75 -37.33 28.87
CA LEU A 28 -8.66 -36.25 29.85
C LEU A 28 -9.95 -35.42 29.83
N VAL A 29 -10.67 -35.60 30.92
CA VAL A 29 -11.94 -35.02 31.31
C VAL A 29 -11.70 -33.61 31.84
N LEU A 30 -12.54 -32.68 31.37
CA LEU A 30 -13.11 -31.53 32.08
C LEU A 30 -12.24 -30.83 33.15
N LEU A 31 -11.58 -29.74 32.74
CA LEU A 31 -11.45 -28.49 33.52
C LEU A 31 -11.29 -27.36 32.49
N GLY A 32 -12.34 -26.62 32.17
CA GLY A 32 -12.45 -25.25 32.68
C GLY A 32 -13.04 -24.34 31.61
N ASN A 33 -14.37 -24.20 31.65
CA ASN A 33 -15.10 -23.14 30.97
C ASN A 33 -14.80 -21.76 31.58
N THR A 34 -15.17 -20.74 30.81
CA THR A 34 -15.50 -19.34 31.18
C THR A 34 -14.35 -18.35 31.42
N ALA A 35 -14.01 -17.56 30.38
CA ALA A 35 -13.66 -16.13 30.51
C ALA A 35 -13.52 -15.43 29.14
N TRP A 36 -14.58 -15.40 28.32
CA TRP A 36 -14.71 -14.42 27.23
C TRP A 36 -16.18 -13.99 27.12
N ALA A 37 -16.64 -13.25 28.12
CA ALA A 37 -17.90 -12.52 28.09
C ALA A 37 -17.73 -11.29 28.99
N ASP A 38 -17.34 -10.15 28.39
CA ASP A 38 -17.87 -8.82 28.72
C ASP A 38 -17.09 -7.74 27.94
N ALA A 39 -17.55 -7.42 26.74
CA ALA A 39 -17.17 -6.20 26.03
C ALA A 39 -18.35 -5.68 25.19
N THR A 40 -19.55 -5.65 25.77
CA THR A 40 -20.66 -4.85 25.25
C THR A 40 -21.38 -4.18 26.41
N LYS A 41 -20.74 -3.19 27.04
CA LYS A 41 -21.46 -2.18 27.81
C LYS A 41 -21.68 -0.96 26.91
N PRO A 42 -22.92 -0.54 26.65
CA PRO A 42 -23.19 0.74 26.02
C PRO A 42 -22.75 1.88 26.96
N LEU A 43 -22.05 2.87 26.40
CA LEU A 43 -21.76 4.13 27.06
C LEU A 43 -23.10 4.82 27.36
N ASN A 44 -23.50 4.86 28.63
CA ASN A 44 -24.55 5.76 29.10
C ASN A 44 -23.92 7.12 29.37
N ASP A 45 -24.19 8.09 28.48
CA ASP A 45 -24.00 9.51 28.74
C ASP A 45 -25.13 10.03 29.64
N PRO A 46 -24.85 10.66 30.79
CA PRO A 46 -25.84 11.43 31.51
C PRO A 46 -25.97 12.84 30.92
N ALA A 47 -27.17 13.12 30.39
CA ALA A 47 -27.89 14.39 30.34
C ALA A 47 -27.08 15.69 30.55
N ASN A 48 -26.95 16.55 29.55
CA ASN A 48 -27.91 17.60 29.21
C ASN A 48 -28.30 18.51 30.39
N GLN A 49 -27.68 19.70 30.48
CA GLN A 49 -28.38 20.93 30.87
C GLN A 49 -27.87 22.16 30.11
N SER A 50 -28.71 22.63 29.18
CA SER A 50 -29.24 24.00 29.12
C SER A 50 -28.27 25.19 29.02
N THR A 51 -28.22 25.78 27.82
CA THR A 51 -28.45 27.23 27.68
C THR A 51 -29.16 27.57 26.38
N LYS A 52 -30.44 27.96 26.51
CA LYS A 52 -31.24 28.64 25.49
C LYS A 52 -30.89 30.12 25.47
N GLN A 53 -30.40 30.65 24.35
CA GLN A 53 -30.56 32.03 23.89
C GLN A 53 -30.52 31.97 22.35
N SER A 54 -31.66 31.93 21.66
CA SER A 54 -32.46 33.08 21.21
C SER A 54 -31.64 34.12 20.43
N THR A 55 -31.50 33.90 19.12
CA THR A 55 -31.41 35.01 18.17
C THR A 55 -32.24 34.68 16.92
N LYS A 56 -33.35 35.42 16.77
CA LYS A 56 -34.11 35.56 15.53
C LYS A 56 -33.33 36.44 14.57
N GLN A 57 -33.10 35.99 13.33
CA GLN A 57 -33.04 36.79 12.11
C GLN A 57 -33.03 35.81 10.92
N SER A 58 -34.17 35.60 10.27
CA SER A 58 -34.66 36.36 9.11
C SER A 58 -33.78 36.26 7.86
N THR A 59 -34.20 35.32 7.00
CA THR A 59 -34.42 35.47 5.54
C THR A 59 -33.34 36.17 4.71
N LYS A 60 -32.63 35.39 3.86
CA LYS A 60 -32.56 35.60 2.39
C LYS A 60 -31.74 34.50 1.71
N GLN A 61 -32.48 33.64 1.01
CA GLN A 61 -32.25 33.16 -0.35
C GLN A 61 -30.87 33.48 -0.99
N SER A 62 -30.08 32.44 -1.26
CA SER A 62 -29.25 32.41 -2.47
C SER A 62 -29.01 30.96 -2.90
N THR A 63 -29.87 30.50 -3.81
CA THR A 63 -29.57 29.42 -4.74
C THR A 63 -28.41 29.88 -5.62
N LYS A 64 -27.22 29.35 -5.38
CA LYS A 64 -26.17 29.28 -6.39
C LYS A 64 -25.69 27.84 -6.46
N GLN A 65 -26.17 27.15 -7.49
CA GLN A 65 -25.41 26.07 -8.13
C GLN A 65 -24.03 26.66 -8.46
N SER A 66 -23.01 26.24 -7.72
CA SER A 66 -21.63 26.51 -8.10
C SER A 66 -21.32 25.56 -9.25
N ALA A 67 -21.15 26.16 -10.42
CA ALA A 67 -20.78 25.48 -11.63
C ALA A 67 -19.48 24.69 -11.40
N ASN A 68 -19.53 23.45 -11.90
CA ASN A 68 -18.39 22.63 -12.28
C ASN A 68 -17.47 23.50 -13.17
N GLN A 69 -16.44 24.09 -12.58
CA GLN A 69 -15.30 24.62 -13.30
C GLN A 69 -14.08 23.95 -12.70
N SER A 70 -13.73 22.82 -13.32
CA SER A 70 -12.42 22.21 -13.22
C SER A 70 -11.38 23.30 -13.50
N PRO A 71 -10.45 23.58 -12.58
CA PRO A 71 -9.32 24.44 -12.92
C PRO A 71 -8.56 23.74 -14.04
N ASN A 72 -8.53 24.40 -15.20
CA ASN A 72 -7.64 24.06 -16.28
C ASN A 72 -6.23 24.27 -15.73
N LEU A 73 -5.55 23.18 -15.38
CA LEU A 73 -4.19 23.17 -14.88
C LEU A 73 -3.25 23.40 -16.08
N THR A 74 -3.30 24.61 -16.62
CA THR A 74 -2.40 25.09 -17.67
C THR A 74 -1.45 26.10 -17.04
N THR A 75 -0.40 25.59 -16.42
CA THR A 75 0.93 26.22 -16.40
C THR A 75 1.96 25.12 -16.58
N PRO A 76 2.70 25.07 -17.69
CA PRO A 76 4.00 24.40 -17.71
C PRO A 76 4.98 25.27 -16.89
N ASP A 77 5.96 24.65 -16.24
CA ASP A 77 7.21 25.27 -15.74
C ASP A 77 7.34 25.61 -14.25
N ALA A 78 6.39 25.25 -13.39
CA ALA A 78 6.67 25.13 -11.95
C ALA A 78 6.13 23.79 -11.48
N ASP A 79 7.03 22.82 -11.33
CA ASP A 79 6.74 21.53 -10.74
C ASP A 79 6.06 21.80 -9.37
N PRO A 80 4.76 21.56 -9.22
CA PRO A 80 4.02 21.99 -8.03
C PRO A 80 4.51 21.27 -6.76
N PHE A 81 5.31 20.23 -6.96
CA PHE A 81 6.22 19.67 -5.97
C PHE A 81 7.62 19.82 -6.55
N PRO A 82 8.54 20.58 -5.92
CA PRO A 82 9.93 20.20 -6.05
C PRO A 82 9.97 18.80 -5.45
N HIS A 83 9.89 17.75 -6.27
CA HIS A 83 10.20 16.39 -5.85
C HIS A 83 11.61 16.49 -5.30
N PRO A 84 11.81 16.57 -3.96
CA PRO A 84 13.12 16.79 -3.44
C PRO A 84 13.85 15.47 -3.61
N GLY A 85 14.58 15.33 -4.71
CA GLY A 85 15.58 14.28 -4.89
C GLY A 85 15.08 12.83 -4.80
N PHE A 86 13.85 12.53 -5.24
CA PHE A 86 13.41 11.14 -5.40
C PHE A 86 14.15 10.48 -6.59
N SER A 87 15.41 10.11 -6.36
CA SER A 87 16.22 9.30 -7.28
C SER A 87 16.44 7.94 -6.63
N VAL A 88 15.44 7.06 -6.74
CA VAL A 88 15.63 5.66 -6.40
C VAL A 88 16.54 5.09 -7.48
N ASP A 89 17.85 5.08 -7.25
CA ASP A 89 18.77 4.30 -8.07
C ASP A 89 18.65 2.84 -7.62
N PRO A 90 18.01 1.98 -8.41
CA PRO A 90 17.72 0.61 -8.02
C PRO A 90 18.93 -0.33 -8.20
N ASP A 91 19.97 0.17 -8.86
CA ASP A 91 21.31 -0.42 -8.85
C ASP A 91 22.18 0.20 -7.76
N ALA A 92 21.69 1.23 -7.03
CA ALA A 92 22.32 1.62 -5.79
C ALA A 92 22.23 0.50 -4.77
N THR A 93 23.10 0.62 -3.77
CA THR A 93 23.22 -0.39 -2.74
C THR A 93 21.99 -0.33 -1.86
N ILE A 94 21.07 -1.29 -2.04
CA ILE A 94 19.88 -1.45 -1.18
C ILE A 94 20.29 -1.28 0.29
N PRO A 95 19.63 -0.37 1.04
CA PRO A 95 20.02 -0.05 2.38
C PRO A 95 19.88 -1.27 3.31
N ALA A 96 20.70 -1.26 4.36
CA ALA A 96 20.64 -2.32 5.36
C ALA A 96 19.35 -2.21 6.18
N HIS A 97 18.74 -3.35 6.50
CA HIS A 97 17.52 -3.36 7.32
C HIS A 97 17.73 -2.61 8.66
N PRO A 98 16.92 -1.58 8.99
CA PRO A 98 17.11 -0.74 10.18
C PRO A 98 16.75 -1.44 11.49
N GLY A 99 16.08 -2.59 11.41
CA GLY A 99 15.68 -3.40 12.55
C GLY A 99 14.59 -2.71 13.36
N GLU A 100 14.63 -2.86 14.69
CA GLU A 100 13.65 -2.20 15.56
C GLU A 100 13.82 -0.68 15.61
N ALA A 101 15.00 -0.15 15.26
CA ALA A 101 15.21 1.30 15.18
C ALA A 101 14.30 1.95 14.13
N GLY A 102 14.05 1.26 13.02
CA GLY A 102 13.15 1.70 11.95
C GLY A 102 11.68 1.80 12.35
N LYS A 103 11.30 1.30 13.53
CA LYS A 103 9.91 1.35 14.05
C LYS A 103 9.71 2.41 15.14
N LEU A 104 10.75 3.12 15.55
CA LEU A 104 10.68 4.07 16.67
C LEU A 104 9.98 5.39 16.31
N THR A 105 9.91 5.73 15.03
CA THR A 105 9.34 6.97 14.51
C THR A 105 8.27 6.68 13.46
N LEU A 106 7.42 7.67 13.20
CA LEU A 106 6.41 7.53 12.16
C LEU A 106 7.08 7.42 10.78
N GLU A 107 8.07 8.27 10.54
CA GLU A 107 8.91 8.36 9.34
C GLU A 107 9.68 7.07 9.08
N GLY A 108 10.15 6.40 10.14
CA GLY A 108 11.12 5.32 10.04
C GLY A 108 12.55 5.81 9.74
N ILE A 109 13.38 4.91 9.21
CA ILE A 109 14.73 5.23 8.74
C ILE A 109 14.73 5.10 7.22
N ASP A 110 15.20 6.15 6.57
CA ASP A 110 15.46 6.31 5.14
C ASP A 110 16.89 6.86 5.05
N SER A 111 17.83 5.97 4.77
CA SER A 111 19.27 6.21 4.97
C SER A 111 19.97 6.83 3.77
N ASP A 112 19.42 6.64 2.58
CA ASP A 112 19.87 7.24 1.32
C ASP A 112 19.02 8.46 0.91
N GLY A 113 17.91 8.71 1.58
CA GLY A 113 17.08 9.91 1.41
C GLY A 113 16.21 9.84 0.17
N ASP A 114 15.88 8.63 -0.29
CA ASP A 114 15.06 8.39 -1.48
C ASP A 114 13.55 8.50 -1.19
N GLY A 115 13.19 8.79 0.07
CA GLY A 115 11.83 8.97 0.56
C GLY A 115 11.07 7.66 0.82
N ILE A 116 11.75 6.51 0.75
CA ILE A 116 11.24 5.20 1.10
C ILE A 116 11.99 4.73 2.34
N ARG A 117 11.27 4.13 3.28
CA ARG A 117 11.95 3.50 4.42
C ARG A 117 12.81 2.31 3.99
N ASP A 118 14.02 2.23 4.55
CA ASP A 118 14.98 1.15 4.32
C ASP A 118 14.37 -0.25 4.49
N ASP A 119 13.51 -0.45 5.52
CA ASP A 119 12.88 -1.76 5.76
C ASP A 119 11.83 -2.14 4.70
N LEU A 120 11.12 -1.15 4.16
CA LEU A 120 10.15 -1.34 3.09
C LEU A 120 10.85 -1.55 1.75
N GLU A 121 11.88 -0.76 1.47
CA GLU A 121 12.65 -0.86 0.24
C GLU A 121 13.33 -2.23 0.12
N LEU A 122 13.99 -2.69 1.19
CA LEU A 122 14.59 -4.02 1.24
C LEU A 122 13.53 -5.12 1.05
N ALA A 123 12.37 -5.01 1.71
CA ALA A 123 11.30 -5.99 1.57
C ALA A 123 10.79 -6.08 0.12
N ILE A 124 10.63 -4.93 -0.56
CA ILE A 124 10.24 -4.86 -1.98
C ILE A 124 11.31 -5.53 -2.84
N TYR A 125 12.60 -5.23 -2.58
CA TYR A 125 13.71 -5.81 -3.30
C TYR A 125 13.77 -7.34 -3.19
N GLU A 126 13.61 -7.86 -1.96
CA GLU A 126 13.61 -9.30 -1.67
C GLU A 126 12.41 -10.02 -2.29
N ARG A 127 11.24 -9.36 -2.33
CA ARG A 127 10.02 -9.92 -2.90
C ARG A 127 10.06 -9.99 -4.43
N LEU A 128 10.71 -9.04 -5.08
CA LEU A 128 10.76 -8.91 -6.54
C LEU A 128 12.20 -9.03 -7.07
N PRO A 129 12.91 -10.15 -6.86
CA PRO A 129 14.33 -10.24 -7.17
C PRO A 129 14.63 -10.30 -8.68
N GLY A 130 15.83 -9.84 -9.06
CA GLY A 130 16.37 -9.97 -10.42
C GLY A 130 15.88 -8.93 -11.43
N ASP A 131 16.50 -8.94 -12.62
CA ASP A 131 16.31 -7.90 -13.63
C ASP A 131 14.94 -7.92 -14.31
N LYS A 132 14.30 -9.09 -14.41
CA LYS A 132 13.00 -9.23 -15.08
C LYS A 132 11.89 -8.46 -14.38
N LEU A 133 11.95 -8.36 -13.05
CA LEU A 133 10.95 -7.68 -12.23
C LEU A 133 11.38 -6.26 -11.86
N ARG A 134 12.45 -5.75 -12.48
CA ARG A 134 13.02 -4.42 -12.20
C ARG A 134 11.98 -3.31 -12.36
N ASN A 135 11.27 -3.25 -13.48
CA ASN A 135 10.24 -2.23 -13.73
C ASN A 135 9.06 -2.34 -12.74
N LEU A 136 8.65 -3.56 -12.38
CA LEU A 136 7.63 -3.77 -11.35
C LEU A 136 8.11 -3.34 -9.97
N ARG A 137 9.39 -3.55 -9.65
CA ARG A 137 10.03 -3.05 -8.43
C ARG A 137 9.97 -1.53 -8.36
N TYR A 138 10.19 -0.81 -9.46
CA TYR A 138 10.12 0.66 -9.47
C TYR A 138 8.70 1.16 -9.25
N ALA A 139 7.71 0.50 -9.85
CA ALA A 139 6.32 0.83 -9.59
C ALA A 139 5.94 0.61 -8.11
N MET A 140 6.48 -0.42 -7.48
CA MET A 140 6.33 -0.67 -6.04
C MET A 140 7.03 0.37 -5.17
N TYR A 141 8.22 0.83 -5.56
CA TYR A 141 8.92 1.93 -4.88
C TYR A 141 8.14 3.25 -4.98
N GLN A 142 7.62 3.56 -6.17
CA GLN A 142 6.75 4.71 -6.39
C GLN A 142 5.49 4.64 -5.50
N ASP A 143 4.80 3.49 -5.45
CA ASP A 143 3.64 3.27 -4.58
C ASP A 143 4.00 3.45 -3.09
N ALA A 144 5.10 2.84 -2.65
CA ALA A 144 5.60 2.94 -1.29
C ALA A 144 5.92 4.39 -0.88
N ALA A 145 6.63 5.13 -1.73
CA ALA A 145 6.96 6.53 -1.52
C ALA A 145 5.70 7.39 -1.36
N MET A 146 4.70 7.20 -2.24
CA MET A 146 3.45 7.98 -2.19
C MET A 146 2.60 7.65 -0.97
N LEU A 147 2.57 6.37 -0.55
CA LEU A 147 1.91 5.97 0.69
C LEU A 147 2.61 6.58 1.93
N GLN A 148 3.95 6.57 1.96
CA GLN A 148 4.72 7.16 3.06
C GLN A 148 4.49 8.67 3.15
N GLU A 149 4.53 9.34 2.00
CA GLU A 149 4.26 10.76 1.87
C GLU A 149 2.84 11.13 2.34
N THR A 150 1.86 10.29 2.04
CA THR A 150 0.47 10.44 2.51
C THR A 150 0.38 10.37 4.05
N ILE A 151 1.10 9.43 4.67
CA ILE A 151 1.16 9.33 6.15
C ILE A 151 1.79 10.60 6.73
N MET A 152 2.88 11.10 6.13
CA MET A 152 3.55 12.32 6.59
C MET A 152 2.66 13.55 6.46
N ALA A 153 2.02 13.74 5.30
CA ALA A 153 1.10 14.84 5.05
C ALA A 153 -0.09 14.81 6.02
N ARG A 154 -0.60 13.61 6.33
CA ARG A 154 -1.67 13.43 7.31
C ARG A 154 -1.21 13.77 8.72
N HIS A 155 -0.02 13.32 9.11
CA HIS A 155 0.54 13.58 10.44
C HIS A 155 0.73 15.09 10.69
N SER A 156 1.21 15.83 9.68
CA SER A 156 1.33 17.28 9.74
C SER A 156 0.00 18.03 9.59
N ASN A 157 -1.11 17.32 9.35
CA ASN A 157 -2.42 17.87 9.02
C ASN A 157 -2.35 18.91 7.88
N ASP A 158 -1.50 18.65 6.89
CA ASP A 158 -1.30 19.49 5.72
C ASP A 158 -2.23 19.03 4.61
N THR A 159 -3.41 19.66 4.52
CA THR A 159 -4.44 19.28 3.54
C THR A 159 -4.01 19.55 2.11
N THR A 160 -3.18 20.58 1.87
CA THR A 160 -2.69 20.90 0.53
C THR A 160 -1.74 19.81 0.04
N ARG A 161 -0.82 19.38 0.93
CA ARG A 161 0.08 18.26 0.65
C ARG A 161 -0.70 16.97 0.45
N LEU A 162 -1.71 16.70 1.28
CA LEU A 162 -2.60 15.54 1.12
C LEU A 162 -3.30 15.52 -0.25
N ASP A 163 -3.96 16.61 -0.63
CA ASP A 163 -4.69 16.72 -1.90
C ASP A 163 -3.78 16.47 -3.11
N ALA A 164 -2.55 16.94 -3.04
CA ALA A 164 -1.58 16.71 -4.10
C ALA A 164 -1.03 15.28 -4.13
N THR A 165 -0.75 14.71 -2.95
CA THR A 165 -0.26 13.33 -2.84
C THR A 165 -1.31 12.33 -3.30
N GLU A 166 -2.60 12.65 -3.18
CA GLU A 166 -3.67 11.81 -3.70
C GLU A 166 -3.58 11.64 -5.23
N GLY A 167 -3.36 12.73 -5.97
CA GLY A 167 -3.20 12.63 -7.43
C GLY A 167 -1.96 11.83 -7.84
N LEU A 168 -0.88 11.92 -7.08
CA LEU A 168 0.34 11.14 -7.30
C LEU A 168 0.16 9.66 -6.90
N MET A 169 -0.62 9.38 -5.86
CA MET A 169 -0.96 8.03 -5.44
C MET A 169 -1.83 7.33 -6.50
N ASP A 170 -2.80 8.02 -7.10
CA ASP A 170 -3.57 7.47 -8.22
C ASP A 170 -2.65 7.11 -9.42
N ALA A 171 -1.68 7.97 -9.73
CA ALA A 171 -0.66 7.70 -10.75
C ALA A 171 0.20 6.48 -10.40
N ALA A 172 0.66 6.38 -9.15
CA ALA A 172 1.46 5.28 -8.65
C ALA A 172 0.71 3.94 -8.71
N ILE A 173 -0.56 3.93 -8.29
CA ILE A 173 -1.44 2.77 -8.38
C ILE A 173 -1.62 2.35 -9.84
N GLN A 174 -1.91 3.29 -10.75
CA GLN A 174 -2.03 2.97 -12.17
C GLN A 174 -0.72 2.37 -12.73
N CYS A 175 0.43 2.93 -12.36
CA CYS A 175 1.72 2.39 -12.78
C CYS A 175 1.92 0.95 -12.28
N LEU A 176 1.60 0.69 -11.01
CA LEU A 176 1.70 -0.65 -10.44
C LEU A 176 0.81 -1.65 -11.19
N PHE A 177 -0.42 -1.26 -11.55
CA PHE A 177 -1.31 -2.10 -12.34
C PHE A 177 -0.71 -2.42 -13.71
N ASP A 178 -0.24 -1.40 -14.43
CA ASP A 178 0.36 -1.58 -15.75
C ASP A 178 1.58 -2.51 -15.70
N ARG A 179 2.45 -2.36 -14.68
CA ARG A 179 3.65 -3.21 -14.54
C ARG A 179 3.35 -4.63 -14.10
N VAL A 180 2.31 -4.85 -13.30
CA VAL A 180 1.86 -6.20 -12.94
C VAL A 180 1.30 -6.91 -14.17
N ASP A 181 0.44 -6.24 -14.93
CA ASP A 181 -0.12 -6.79 -16.16
C ASP A 181 0.98 -7.14 -17.17
N GLU A 182 1.99 -6.27 -17.32
CA GLU A 182 3.19 -6.54 -18.12
C GLU A 182 3.95 -7.78 -17.61
N ALA A 183 4.21 -7.87 -16.32
CA ALA A 183 4.96 -8.99 -15.74
C ALA A 183 4.22 -10.33 -15.87
N VAL A 184 2.89 -10.33 -15.72
CA VAL A 184 2.03 -11.51 -15.94
C VAL A 184 2.01 -11.89 -17.42
N ALA A 185 1.83 -10.93 -18.33
CA ALA A 185 1.80 -11.18 -19.77
C ALA A 185 3.12 -11.80 -20.29
N ASN A 186 4.25 -11.42 -19.69
CA ASN A 186 5.57 -11.98 -20.01
C ASN A 186 5.90 -13.28 -19.26
N GLY A 187 5.01 -13.77 -18.38
CA GLY A 187 5.22 -14.97 -17.57
C GLY A 187 6.32 -14.83 -16.53
N TRP A 188 6.58 -13.62 -16.05
CA TRP A 188 7.56 -13.34 -14.97
C TRP A 188 6.92 -13.37 -13.59
N LEU A 189 5.61 -13.13 -13.52
CA LEU A 189 4.81 -13.17 -12.31
C LEU A 189 3.68 -14.19 -12.48
N ASP A 190 3.26 -14.80 -11.38
CA ASP A 190 2.11 -15.71 -11.34
C ASP A 190 0.82 -14.93 -11.64
N GLU A 191 -0.09 -15.51 -12.43
CA GLU A 191 -1.37 -14.90 -12.77
C GLU A 191 -2.29 -14.72 -11.55
N ASP A 192 -2.05 -15.43 -10.45
CA ASP A 192 -2.75 -15.24 -9.18
C ASP A 192 -2.31 -13.97 -8.42
N ILE A 193 -1.18 -13.36 -8.81
CA ILE A 193 -0.69 -12.12 -8.19
C ILE A 193 -1.31 -10.92 -8.88
N MET A 194 -2.40 -10.45 -8.28
CA MET A 194 -3.08 -9.23 -8.69
C MET A 194 -2.35 -7.97 -8.19
N PRO A 195 -2.49 -6.82 -8.88
CA PRO A 195 -1.88 -5.56 -8.45
C PRO A 195 -2.25 -5.15 -7.01
N HIS A 196 -3.51 -5.34 -6.63
CA HIS A 196 -3.99 -5.03 -5.28
C HIS A 196 -3.37 -5.92 -4.20
N HIS A 197 -2.87 -7.13 -4.53
CA HIS A 197 -2.13 -7.95 -3.56
C HIS A 197 -0.78 -7.32 -3.22
N LEU A 198 -0.09 -6.74 -4.22
CA LEU A 198 1.19 -6.08 -4.01
C LEU A 198 1.01 -4.75 -3.27
N GLY A 199 0.04 -3.93 -3.67
CA GLY A 199 -0.27 -2.66 -2.98
C GLY A 199 -0.76 -2.87 -1.54
N ALA A 200 -1.61 -3.89 -1.28
CA ALA A 200 -2.02 -4.19 0.08
C ALA A 200 -0.85 -4.71 0.94
N TRP A 201 0.10 -5.41 0.32
CA TRP A 201 1.29 -5.91 0.99
C TRP A 201 2.28 -4.78 1.33
N SER A 202 2.58 -3.86 0.39
CA SER A 202 3.43 -2.67 0.66
C SER A 202 2.81 -1.82 1.76
N GLN A 203 1.50 -1.57 1.67
CA GLN A 203 0.74 -0.85 2.68
C GLN A 203 0.86 -1.50 4.06
N ALA A 204 0.68 -2.83 4.18
CA ALA A 204 0.78 -3.54 5.45
C ALA A 204 2.16 -3.43 6.10
N LEU A 205 3.22 -3.42 5.30
CA LEU A 205 4.59 -3.17 5.77
C LEU A 205 4.80 -1.72 6.19
N LEU A 206 4.17 -0.78 5.49
CA LEU A 206 4.24 0.64 5.83
C LEU A 206 3.54 0.90 7.17
N ILE A 207 2.33 0.37 7.39
CA ILE A 207 1.55 0.62 8.62
C ILE A 207 1.84 -0.38 9.76
N ASN A 208 3.07 -0.88 9.84
CA ASN A 208 3.48 -1.97 10.74
C ASN A 208 3.70 -1.58 12.21
N THR A 209 3.31 -0.38 12.63
CA THR A 209 3.30 0.06 14.05
C THR A 209 1.93 0.64 14.42
N PRO A 210 1.54 0.61 15.71
CA PRO A 210 0.29 1.23 16.17
C PRO A 210 0.16 2.70 15.76
N GLU A 211 1.24 3.47 15.87
CA GLU A 211 1.27 4.91 15.55
C GLU A 211 1.06 5.15 14.05
N ARG A 212 1.69 4.34 13.19
CA ARG A 212 1.49 4.43 11.73
C ARG A 212 0.09 4.02 11.32
N ALA A 213 -0.43 2.94 11.92
CA ALA A 213 -1.79 2.49 11.68
C ALA A 213 -2.84 3.54 12.10
N GLU A 214 -2.61 4.24 13.22
CA GLU A 214 -3.47 5.33 13.68
C GLU A 214 -3.47 6.49 12.68
N VAL A 215 -2.29 6.98 12.25
CA VAL A 215 -2.21 8.07 11.25
C VAL A 215 -2.86 7.66 9.94
N TYR A 216 -2.63 6.43 9.48
CA TYR A 216 -3.25 5.91 8.26
C TYR A 216 -4.78 5.81 8.38
N SER A 217 -5.30 5.44 9.56
CA SER A 217 -6.74 5.45 9.81
C SER A 217 -7.34 6.86 9.68
N HIS A 218 -6.64 7.89 10.16
CA HIS A 218 -7.07 9.28 10.00
C HIS A 218 -7.02 9.75 8.54
N PHE A 219 -6.07 9.25 7.74
CA PHE A 219 -6.06 9.47 6.30
C PHE A 219 -7.31 8.85 5.63
N ASN A 220 -7.67 7.61 5.97
CA ASN A 220 -8.89 6.99 5.45
C ASN A 220 -10.16 7.74 5.85
N MET A 221 -10.21 8.24 7.09
CA MET A 221 -11.33 9.07 7.55
C MET A 221 -11.40 10.40 6.81
N TYR A 222 -10.26 11.00 6.46
CA TYR A 222 -10.21 12.22 5.65
C TYR A 222 -10.76 11.98 4.25
N ARG A 223 -10.44 10.83 3.64
CA ARG A 223 -11.00 10.42 2.35
C ARG A 223 -12.45 9.94 2.38
N SER A 224 -12.97 9.61 3.56
CA SER A 224 -14.34 9.12 3.70
C SER A 224 -15.35 10.14 3.18
N GLY A 225 -16.10 9.77 2.15
CA GLY A 225 -17.14 10.61 1.55
C GLY A 225 -16.67 11.46 0.37
N GLN A 226 -15.38 11.43 0.03
CA GLN A 226 -14.89 11.96 -1.24
C GLN A 226 -15.27 11.01 -2.38
N VAL A 227 -15.66 11.57 -3.53
CA VAL A 227 -15.91 10.77 -4.74
C VAL A 227 -14.56 10.50 -5.39
N LEU A 228 -14.16 9.23 -5.44
CA LEU A 228 -12.95 8.82 -6.14
C LEU A 228 -13.15 9.12 -7.63
N SER A 229 -12.36 10.05 -8.13
CA SER A 229 -12.32 10.40 -9.55
C SER A 229 -10.91 10.09 -10.03
N PHE A 230 -10.73 8.88 -10.58
CA PHE A 230 -9.51 8.56 -11.30
C PHE A 230 -9.36 9.54 -12.45
N LYS A 231 -8.39 10.44 -12.34
CA LYS A 231 -8.00 11.29 -13.46
C LYS A 231 -7.11 10.45 -14.35
N ASP A 232 -7.34 10.51 -15.66
CA ASP A 232 -6.42 9.91 -16.62
C ASP A 232 -5.06 10.59 -16.45
N VAL A 233 -4.08 9.86 -15.92
CA VAL A 233 -2.70 10.31 -15.78
C VAL A 233 -1.97 9.91 -17.06
N ALA A 234 -1.51 10.90 -17.82
CA ALA A 234 -0.86 10.65 -19.10
C ALA A 234 0.43 9.80 -18.97
N GLN A 235 1.12 9.94 -17.84
CA GLN A 235 2.33 9.20 -17.50
C GLN A 235 2.25 8.72 -16.04
N PRO A 236 1.66 7.54 -15.78
CA PRO A 236 1.49 7.05 -14.42
C PRO A 236 2.82 6.62 -13.79
N CYS A 237 3.77 6.12 -14.59
CA CYS A 237 5.08 5.62 -14.16
C CYS A 237 6.17 6.70 -14.18
N LEU A 238 6.10 7.64 -13.25
CA LEU A 238 7.01 8.79 -13.19
C LEU A 238 8.50 8.41 -13.03
N TYR A 239 8.81 7.23 -12.48
CA TYR A 239 10.16 6.81 -12.14
C TYR A 239 10.88 6.01 -13.23
N ILE A 240 10.15 5.42 -14.19
CA ILE A 240 10.73 4.48 -15.14
C ILE A 240 11.41 5.22 -16.30
N GLU A 241 10.84 6.33 -16.76
CA GLU A 241 11.35 7.05 -17.94
C GLU A 241 12.72 7.71 -17.71
N PHE A 242 13.01 8.17 -16.48
CA PHE A 242 14.31 8.78 -16.17
C PHE A 242 15.50 7.80 -16.29
N MET A 243 15.22 6.50 -16.15
CA MET A 243 16.23 5.45 -16.11
C MET A 243 16.45 4.76 -17.47
N GLU A 244 15.50 4.85 -18.40
CA GLU A 244 15.68 4.28 -19.75
C GLU A 244 16.52 5.18 -20.68
N GLU A 245 16.68 6.46 -20.34
CA GLU A 245 17.44 7.44 -21.14
C GLU A 245 18.93 7.55 -20.77
N ASN A 246 19.39 6.89 -19.69
CA ASN A 246 20.78 6.93 -19.19
C ASN A 246 21.42 5.54 -19.12
#